data_AF-A0A7V5UKL9-F1
#
_entry.id   AF-A0A7V5UKL9-F1
#
_cell.length_a   1.000
_cell.length_b   1.000
_cell.length_c   1.000
_cell.angle_alpha   90.00
_cell.angle_beta   90.00
_cell.angle_gamma   90.00
#
_symmetry.space_group_name_H-M   'P 1'
#
loop_
_entity.id
_entity.type
_entity.pdbx_description
1 polymer ?
#
loop_
_entity_poly.entity_id
_entity_poly.type
_entity_poly.pdbx_seq_one_letter_code
_entity_poly.pdbx_strand_id
1 'polypeptide(L)'
;MARVRTAWTRVCQRLLAERNERGHWTGELCSSALSTATAVVALELAQRNGPEDPAADTWRELCRKGIRYLLEAQRDDGGWGDTDRSYSNVATTMLAEAALVVTRDWHATWGWQDRAENARLEARRYIDHVGGIAALRRRYGRDKTFAVPILACAALAGVVDWKEVAPLPFELAVFPQSWYRFLRLPVVSYAIPALVAIGQVRYHFRPPRNPALRAIRRLAL
;
A
#
# COMPACT_ATOMS: atom_id res chain seq x y z
N MET A 1 35.72 29.04 -8.85
CA MET A 1 35.99 28.43 -7.52
C MET A 1 35.40 29.20 -6.33
N ALA A 2 35.53 30.54 -6.26
CA ALA A 2 35.00 31.33 -5.12
C ALA A 2 33.47 31.16 -4.90
N ARG A 3 32.66 31.24 -5.97
CA ARG A 3 31.20 31.07 -5.90
C ARG A 3 30.75 29.74 -5.29
N VAL A 4 31.46 28.64 -5.62
CA VAL A 4 31.15 27.30 -5.10
C VAL A 4 31.45 27.21 -3.61
N ARG A 5 32.58 27.80 -3.15
CA ARG A 5 32.92 27.84 -1.73
C ARG A 5 31.92 28.65 -0.91
N THR A 6 31.48 29.80 -1.42
CA THR A 6 30.44 30.61 -0.75
C THR A 6 29.11 29.84 -0.65
N ALA A 7 28.69 29.16 -1.71
CA ALA A 7 27.49 28.34 -1.70
C ALA A 7 27.61 27.18 -0.69
N TRP A 8 28.75 26.50 -0.66
CA TRP A 8 29.05 25.44 0.31
C TRP A 8 28.91 25.94 1.75
N THR A 9 29.60 27.02 2.12
CA THR A 9 29.54 27.57 3.49
C THR A 9 28.11 27.92 3.89
N ARG A 10 27.34 28.54 2.99
CA ARG A 10 25.94 28.92 3.24
C ARG A 10 25.05 27.71 3.47
N VAL A 11 25.19 26.66 2.66
CA VAL A 11 24.40 25.43 2.80
C VAL A 11 24.77 24.68 4.08
N CYS A 12 26.06 24.57 4.41
CA CYS A 12 26.51 23.94 5.65
C CYS A 12 25.97 24.67 6.89
N GLN A 13 26.06 26.00 6.91
CA GLN A 13 25.52 26.80 8.02
C GLN A 13 24.01 26.61 8.17
N ARG A 14 23.26 26.62 7.05
CA ARG A 14 21.82 26.41 7.07
C ARG A 14 21.47 25.00 7.58
N LEU A 15 22.12 23.97 7.07
CA LEU A 15 21.89 22.60 7.52
C LEU A 15 22.19 22.48 9.02
N LEU A 16 23.32 22.98 9.51
CA LEU A 16 23.64 22.93 10.94
C LEU A 16 22.63 23.69 11.82
N ALA A 17 22.04 24.78 11.31
CA ALA A 17 20.99 25.52 12.00
C ALA A 17 19.63 24.81 12.02
N GLU A 18 19.35 23.89 11.09
CA GLU A 18 18.13 23.07 11.05
C GLU A 18 18.18 21.85 12.01
N ARG A 19 19.31 21.66 12.71
CA ARG A 19 19.45 20.61 13.73
C ARG A 19 18.61 20.97 14.95
N ASN A 20 17.80 20.03 15.42
CA ASN A 20 16.98 20.21 16.60
C ASN A 20 17.83 20.24 17.89
N GLU A 21 17.19 20.59 19.01
CA GLU A 21 17.80 20.69 20.34
C GLU A 21 18.51 19.40 20.79
N ARG A 22 18.08 18.24 20.27
CA ARG A 22 18.67 16.93 20.57
C ARG A 22 19.84 16.57 19.65
N GLY A 23 20.29 17.48 18.79
CA GLY A 23 21.47 17.27 17.97
C GLY A 23 21.25 16.41 16.72
N HIS A 24 20.01 16.24 16.24
CA HIS A 24 19.72 15.56 14.97
C HIS A 24 18.78 16.38 14.07
N TRP A 25 18.58 15.95 12.83
CA TRP A 25 17.63 16.55 11.89
C TRP A 25 16.32 15.79 11.90
N THR A 26 15.22 16.52 11.94
CA THR A 26 13.88 15.95 11.75
C THR A 26 13.47 16.20 10.32
N GLY A 27 13.27 15.13 9.55
CA GLY A 27 12.69 15.20 8.21
C GLY A 27 11.19 14.95 8.23
N GLU A 28 10.48 15.48 7.25
CA GLU A 28 9.09 15.16 6.96
C GLU A 28 9.04 14.34 5.66
N LEU A 29 8.31 13.22 5.68
CA LEU A 29 8.04 12.45 4.46
C LEU A 29 6.92 13.13 3.68
N CYS A 30 7.03 13.17 2.35
CA CYS A 30 6.00 13.72 1.50
C CYS A 30 4.66 12.97 1.65
N SER A 31 3.55 13.69 1.47
CA SER A 31 2.22 13.09 1.33
C SER A 31 2.19 12.11 0.15
N SER A 32 1.47 10.99 0.33
CA SER A 32 1.48 9.89 -0.64
C SER A 32 0.09 9.26 -0.78
N ALA A 33 -0.48 9.31 -1.98
CA ALA A 33 -1.74 8.63 -2.28
C ALA A 33 -1.61 7.12 -2.10
N LEU A 34 -0.43 6.55 -2.38
CA LEU A 34 -0.14 5.13 -2.18
C LEU A 34 -0.29 4.72 -0.71
N SER A 35 0.37 5.43 0.20
CA SER A 35 0.32 5.08 1.62
C SER A 35 -1.03 5.43 2.24
N THR A 36 -1.64 6.56 1.87
CA THR A 36 -2.97 6.95 2.34
C THR A 36 -4.03 5.91 1.93
N ALA A 37 -4.06 5.50 0.65
CA ALA A 37 -5.02 4.50 0.19
C ALA A 37 -4.83 3.15 0.89
N THR A 38 -3.58 2.71 1.06
CA THR A 38 -3.27 1.47 1.80
C THR A 38 -3.76 1.54 3.25
N ALA A 39 -3.52 2.67 3.92
CA ALA A 39 -3.97 2.88 5.31
C ALA A 39 -5.50 2.90 5.42
N VAL A 40 -6.20 3.58 4.50
CA VAL A 40 -7.67 3.59 4.47
C VAL A 40 -8.22 2.17 4.31
N VAL A 41 -7.67 1.37 3.40
CA VAL A 41 -8.13 -0.02 3.23
C VAL A 41 -7.89 -0.84 4.49
N ALA A 42 -6.72 -0.71 5.10
CA ALA A 42 -6.39 -1.45 6.32
C ALA A 42 -7.33 -1.07 7.49
N LEU A 43 -7.54 0.23 7.73
CA LEU A 43 -8.40 0.73 8.80
C LEU A 43 -9.86 0.34 8.60
N GLU A 44 -10.39 0.51 7.39
CA GLU A 44 -11.79 0.15 7.09
C GLU A 44 -12.03 -1.35 7.26
N LEU A 45 -11.12 -2.19 6.76
CA LEU A 45 -11.26 -3.65 6.88
C LEU A 45 -11.07 -4.12 8.33
N ALA A 46 -10.14 -3.52 9.07
CA ALA A 46 -9.95 -3.82 10.50
C ALA A 46 -11.20 -3.44 11.31
N GLN A 47 -11.79 -2.27 11.04
CA GLN A 47 -13.02 -1.85 11.69
C GLN A 47 -14.21 -2.75 11.35
N ARG A 48 -14.32 -3.23 10.11
CA ARG A 48 -15.44 -4.08 9.68
C ARG A 48 -15.37 -5.53 10.16
N ASN A 49 -14.17 -6.09 10.25
CA ASN A 49 -13.97 -7.52 10.49
C ASN A 49 -13.29 -7.82 11.83
N GLY A 50 -12.80 -6.80 12.52
CA GLY A 50 -12.20 -6.91 13.85
C GLY A 50 -13.24 -6.85 14.97
N PRO A 51 -12.79 -7.09 16.22
CA PRO A 51 -13.62 -6.83 17.39
C PRO A 51 -13.95 -5.33 17.50
N GLU A 52 -14.99 -4.99 18.26
CA GLU A 52 -15.28 -3.59 18.59
C GLU A 52 -14.07 -2.94 19.29
N ASP A 53 -13.56 -1.87 18.68
CA ASP A 53 -12.41 -1.12 19.18
C ASP A 53 -12.87 0.28 19.63
N PRO A 54 -12.51 0.74 20.84
CA PRO A 54 -12.79 2.11 21.29
C PRO A 54 -12.28 3.20 20.33
N ALA A 55 -11.28 2.90 19.50
CA ALA A 55 -10.73 3.80 18.49
C ALA A 55 -11.52 3.82 17.16
N ALA A 56 -12.63 3.08 17.04
CA ALA A 56 -13.41 2.97 15.80
C ALA A 56 -13.82 4.33 15.20
N ASP A 57 -14.23 5.29 16.02
CA ASP A 57 -14.58 6.63 15.53
C ASP A 57 -13.35 7.42 15.06
N THR A 58 -12.20 7.22 15.71
CA THR A 58 -10.94 7.82 15.26
C THR A 58 -10.53 7.25 13.91
N TRP A 59 -10.64 5.93 13.73
CA TRP A 59 -10.33 5.28 12.46
C TRP A 59 -11.28 5.73 11.34
N ARG A 60 -12.58 5.84 11.64
CA ARG A 60 -13.57 6.39 10.70
C ARG A 60 -13.21 7.80 10.25
N GLU A 61 -12.81 8.67 11.18
CA GLU A 61 -12.39 10.03 10.84
C GLU A 61 -11.08 10.05 10.01
N LEU A 62 -10.14 9.15 10.31
CA LEU A 62 -8.93 8.96 9.50
C LEU A 62 -9.27 8.48 8.08
N CYS A 63 -10.19 7.52 7.94
CA CYS A 63 -10.71 7.08 6.65
C CYS A 63 -11.35 8.24 5.88
N ARG A 64 -12.20 9.03 6.54
CA ARG A 64 -12.83 10.22 5.94
C ARG A 64 -11.80 11.22 5.41
N LYS A 65 -10.80 11.55 6.23
CA LYS A 65 -9.70 12.46 5.82
C LYS A 65 -8.88 11.88 4.67
N GLY A 66 -8.61 10.57 4.71
CA GLY A 66 -7.88 9.86 3.67
C GLY A 66 -8.62 9.87 2.33
N ILE A 67 -9.92 9.57 2.34
CA ILE A 67 -10.75 9.64 1.13
C ILE A 67 -10.84 11.06 0.59
N ARG A 68 -11.03 12.07 1.45
CA ARG A 68 -10.99 13.48 1.02
C ARG A 68 -9.70 13.80 0.26
N TYR A 69 -8.56 13.45 0.85
CA TYR A 69 -7.25 13.65 0.22
C TYR A 69 -7.15 12.92 -1.13
N LEU A 70 -7.59 11.66 -1.22
CA LEU A 70 -7.56 10.93 -2.49
C LEU A 70 -8.42 11.60 -3.56
N LEU A 71 -9.62 12.08 -3.20
CA LEU A 71 -10.51 12.78 -4.13
C LEU A 71 -9.94 14.14 -4.59
N GLU A 72 -9.10 14.78 -3.79
CA GLU A 72 -8.40 16.03 -4.13
C GLU A 72 -7.11 15.77 -4.92
N ALA A 73 -6.44 14.64 -4.67
CA ALA A 73 -5.16 14.29 -5.29
C ALA A 73 -5.29 13.52 -6.61
N GLN A 74 -6.51 13.17 -7.04
CA GLN A 74 -6.74 12.53 -8.34
C GLN A 74 -6.31 13.47 -9.47
N ARG A 75 -5.54 12.96 -10.43
CA ARG A 75 -5.08 13.74 -11.57
C ARG A 75 -6.14 13.75 -12.68
N ASP A 76 -5.99 14.67 -13.63
CA ASP A 76 -6.90 14.83 -14.77
C ASP A 76 -7.02 13.58 -15.64
N ASP A 77 -6.03 12.69 -15.62
CA ASP A 77 -6.05 11.39 -16.31
C ASP A 77 -6.83 10.29 -15.55
N GLY A 78 -7.41 10.61 -14.40
CA GLY A 78 -8.15 9.69 -13.54
C GLY A 78 -7.26 8.86 -12.60
N GLY A 79 -5.93 8.96 -12.71
CA GLY A 79 -4.99 8.20 -11.92
C GLY A 79 -4.43 8.93 -10.69
N TRP A 80 -3.61 8.21 -9.92
CA TRP A 80 -2.82 8.75 -8.81
C TRP A 80 -1.35 8.36 -8.95
N GLY A 81 -0.48 9.27 -8.54
CA GLY A 81 0.96 9.04 -8.37
C GLY A 81 1.34 8.75 -6.93
N ASP A 82 2.58 8.29 -6.71
CA ASP A 82 3.08 7.92 -5.38
C ASP A 82 3.18 9.12 -4.43
N THR A 83 3.36 10.33 -4.97
CA THR A 83 3.47 11.61 -4.26
C THR A 83 2.71 12.69 -5.03
N ASP A 84 2.55 13.87 -4.44
CA ASP A 84 2.01 15.08 -5.07
C ASP A 84 2.73 15.48 -6.37
N ARG A 85 4.00 15.09 -6.52
CA ARG A 85 4.83 15.37 -7.71
C ARG A 85 4.93 14.21 -8.68
N SER A 86 4.44 13.02 -8.32
CA SER A 86 4.55 11.83 -9.15
C SER A 86 3.47 11.80 -10.24
N TYR A 87 3.83 11.39 -11.46
CA TYR A 87 2.84 11.01 -12.48
C TYR A 87 1.96 9.87 -12.01
N SER A 88 0.75 9.79 -12.57
CA SER A 88 -0.15 8.66 -12.36
C SER A 88 0.53 7.33 -12.66
N ASN A 89 0.24 6.32 -11.86
CA ASN A 89 0.73 4.96 -12.11
C ASN A 89 -0.29 3.90 -11.68
N VAL A 90 -0.18 2.72 -12.31
CA VAL A 90 -1.15 1.64 -12.12
C VAL A 90 -1.21 1.12 -10.68
N ALA A 91 -0.08 1.08 -9.97
CA ALA A 91 -0.02 0.58 -8.60
C ALA A 91 -0.84 1.44 -7.64
N THR A 92 -0.56 2.74 -7.65
CA THR A 92 -1.20 3.69 -6.74
C THR A 92 -2.66 3.90 -7.10
N THR A 93 -2.99 3.90 -8.40
CA THR A 93 -4.39 3.99 -8.85
C THR A 93 -5.21 2.77 -8.43
N MET A 94 -4.66 1.55 -8.51
CA MET A 94 -5.35 0.34 -8.02
C MET A 94 -5.62 0.39 -6.50
N LEU A 95 -4.67 0.92 -5.72
CA LEU A 95 -4.85 1.09 -4.27
C LEU A 95 -5.90 2.16 -3.96
N ALA A 96 -5.85 3.30 -4.65
CA ALA A 96 -6.84 4.38 -4.48
C ALA A 96 -8.26 3.90 -4.85
N GLU A 97 -8.40 3.14 -5.94
CA GLU A 97 -9.68 2.50 -6.30
C GLU A 97 -10.15 1.55 -5.20
N ALA A 98 -9.27 0.70 -4.66
CA ALA A 98 -9.60 -0.21 -3.58
C ALA A 98 -10.10 0.56 -2.33
N ALA A 99 -9.45 1.67 -1.98
CA ALA A 99 -9.86 2.53 -0.86
C ALA A 99 -11.26 3.13 -1.06
N LEU A 100 -11.55 3.62 -2.27
CA LEU A 100 -12.87 4.13 -2.64
C LEU A 100 -13.93 3.02 -2.54
N VAL A 101 -13.63 1.81 -3.02
CA VAL A 101 -14.57 0.69 -2.98
C VAL A 101 -14.88 0.24 -1.56
N VAL A 102 -13.86 0.04 -0.72
CA VAL A 102 -14.12 -0.42 0.66
C VAL A 102 -14.88 0.64 1.42
N THR A 103 -14.66 1.94 1.23
CA THR A 103 -15.35 2.99 2.00
C THR A 103 -16.71 3.41 1.44
N ARG A 104 -17.21 2.77 0.37
CA ARG A 104 -18.43 3.19 -0.36
C ARG A 104 -19.65 3.47 0.52
N ASP A 105 -19.84 2.67 1.58
CA ASP A 105 -21.02 2.76 2.44
C ASP A 105 -21.02 4.07 3.28
N TRP A 106 -19.86 4.72 3.41
CA TRP A 106 -19.70 6.00 4.12
C TRP A 106 -19.81 7.23 3.21
N HIS A 107 -19.71 7.07 1.90
CA HIS A 107 -19.61 8.21 0.98
C HIS A 107 -20.86 9.07 1.00
N ALA A 108 -22.05 8.46 1.14
CA ALA A 108 -23.30 9.19 1.33
C ALA A 108 -23.30 10.02 2.63
N THR A 109 -22.85 9.43 3.75
CA THR A 109 -22.73 10.12 5.04
C THR A 109 -21.77 11.31 4.98
N TRP A 110 -20.71 11.22 4.17
CA TRP A 110 -19.75 12.30 3.99
C TRP A 110 -20.15 13.31 2.90
N GLY A 111 -21.26 13.09 2.20
CA GLY A 111 -21.72 13.96 1.11
C GLY A 111 -20.86 13.87 -0.16
N TRP A 112 -20.16 12.76 -0.38
CA TRP A 112 -19.24 12.57 -1.52
C TRP A 112 -19.64 11.43 -2.45
N GLN A 113 -20.86 10.89 -2.33
CA GLN A 113 -21.34 9.73 -3.11
C GLN A 113 -21.01 9.85 -4.60
N ASP A 114 -21.48 10.91 -5.27
CA ASP A 114 -21.31 11.08 -6.71
C ASP A 114 -19.85 11.35 -7.10
N ARG A 115 -19.16 12.18 -6.31
CA ARG A 115 -17.75 12.52 -6.55
C ARG A 115 -16.86 11.29 -6.43
N ALA A 116 -17.08 10.46 -5.41
CA ALA A 116 -16.31 9.26 -5.15
C ALA A 116 -16.59 8.16 -6.17
N GLU A 117 -17.85 8.00 -6.59
CA GLU A 117 -18.19 7.08 -7.67
C GLU A 117 -17.57 7.51 -9.01
N ASN A 118 -17.64 8.80 -9.35
CA ASN A 118 -16.97 9.33 -10.55
C ASN A 118 -15.45 9.12 -10.49
N ALA A 119 -14.82 9.43 -9.34
CA ALA A 119 -13.39 9.21 -9.15
C ALA A 119 -13.01 7.73 -9.33
N ARG A 120 -13.83 6.80 -8.83
CA ARG A 120 -13.63 5.36 -8.98
C ARG A 120 -13.76 4.91 -10.45
N LEU A 121 -14.74 5.45 -11.19
CA LEU A 121 -14.93 5.15 -12.61
C LEU A 121 -13.74 5.64 -13.45
N GLU A 122 -13.24 6.85 -13.21
CA GLU A 122 -12.05 7.36 -13.89
C GLU A 122 -10.78 6.57 -13.50
N ALA A 123 -10.65 6.17 -12.24
CA ALA A 123 -9.59 5.27 -11.79
C ALA A 123 -9.60 3.96 -12.59
N ARG A 124 -10.78 3.36 -12.74
CA ARG A 124 -10.96 2.12 -13.51
C ARG A 124 -10.58 2.30 -14.97
N ARG A 125 -11.03 3.39 -15.60
CA ARG A 125 -10.65 3.73 -16.99
C ARG A 125 -9.14 3.89 -17.15
N TYR A 126 -8.49 4.59 -16.23
CA TYR A 126 -7.03 4.72 -16.23
C TYR A 126 -6.34 3.36 -16.13
N ILE A 127 -6.75 2.52 -15.16
CA ILE A 127 -6.18 1.18 -14.94
C ILE A 127 -6.32 0.34 -16.22
N ASP A 128 -7.49 0.33 -16.84
CA ASP A 128 -7.74 -0.43 -18.06
C ASP A 128 -6.91 0.11 -19.24
N HIS A 129 -6.85 1.44 -19.39
CA HIS A 129 -6.08 2.11 -20.44
C HIS A 129 -4.58 1.77 -20.40
N VAL A 130 -3.96 1.77 -19.21
CA VAL A 130 -2.53 1.46 -19.06
C VAL A 130 -2.23 -0.04 -19.15
N GLY A 131 -3.25 -0.90 -19.18
CA GLY A 131 -3.14 -2.36 -19.34
C GLY A 131 -3.29 -3.18 -18.06
N GLY A 132 -3.88 -2.60 -17.02
CA GLY A 132 -4.35 -3.27 -15.80
C GLY A 132 -3.29 -4.10 -15.07
N ILE A 133 -3.66 -5.31 -14.66
CA ILE A 133 -2.78 -6.23 -13.92
C ILE A 133 -1.52 -6.59 -14.73
N ALA A 134 -1.63 -6.68 -16.06
CA ALA A 134 -0.47 -6.95 -16.91
C ALA A 134 0.54 -5.78 -16.85
N ALA A 135 0.07 -4.54 -16.80
CA ALA A 135 0.91 -3.37 -16.62
C ALA A 135 1.59 -3.35 -15.26
N LEU A 136 0.88 -3.69 -14.19
CA LEU A 136 1.43 -3.83 -12.84
C LEU A 136 2.56 -4.88 -12.80
N ARG A 137 2.32 -6.05 -13.40
CA ARG A 137 3.32 -7.13 -13.51
C ARG A 137 4.53 -6.71 -14.33
N ARG A 138 4.34 -5.96 -15.42
CA ARG A 138 5.46 -5.41 -16.21
C ARG A 138 6.30 -4.41 -15.41
N ARG A 139 5.65 -3.55 -14.61
CA ARG A 139 6.32 -2.52 -13.79
C ARG A 139 7.26 -3.12 -12.75
N TYR A 140 6.82 -4.15 -12.01
CA TYR A 140 7.62 -4.79 -10.96
C TYR A 140 8.38 -6.03 -11.44
N GLY A 141 8.14 -6.48 -12.66
CA GLY A 141 8.84 -7.60 -13.28
C GLY A 141 8.73 -8.89 -12.48
N ARG A 142 9.88 -9.48 -12.15
CA ARG A 142 9.96 -10.71 -11.34
C ARG A 142 9.81 -10.44 -9.83
N ASP A 143 9.89 -9.18 -9.43
CA ASP A 143 9.77 -8.81 -8.02
C ASP A 143 8.31 -8.85 -7.57
N LYS A 144 8.02 -9.84 -6.72
CA LYS A 144 6.69 -10.05 -6.15
C LYS A 144 6.46 -9.24 -4.87
N THR A 145 7.49 -8.60 -4.31
CA THR A 145 7.40 -7.94 -3.01
C THR A 145 6.47 -6.74 -3.01
N PHE A 146 6.31 -6.06 -4.16
CA PHE A 146 5.38 -4.93 -4.31
C PHE A 146 4.09 -5.33 -5.03
N ALA A 147 4.18 -6.06 -6.13
CA ALA A 147 3.01 -6.43 -6.92
C ALA A 147 2.00 -7.28 -6.14
N VAL A 148 2.46 -8.21 -5.28
CA VAL A 148 1.56 -9.09 -4.54
C VAL A 148 0.77 -8.35 -3.46
N PRO A 149 1.36 -7.51 -2.59
CA PRO A 149 0.59 -6.69 -1.65
C PRO A 149 -0.42 -5.76 -2.32
N ILE A 150 -0.06 -5.13 -3.44
CA ILE A 150 -0.99 -4.26 -4.20
C ILE A 150 -2.20 -5.07 -4.70
N LEU A 151 -1.95 -6.22 -5.34
CA LEU A 151 -3.03 -7.09 -5.83
C LEU A 151 -3.85 -7.69 -4.69
N ALA A 152 -3.24 -8.00 -3.54
CA ALA A 152 -3.93 -8.49 -2.36
C ALA A 152 -4.86 -7.43 -1.77
N CYS A 153 -4.41 -6.17 -1.68
CA CYS A 153 -5.22 -5.04 -1.24
C CYS A 153 -6.43 -4.83 -2.19
N ALA A 154 -6.18 -4.87 -3.50
CA ALA A 154 -7.23 -4.81 -4.51
C ALA A 154 -8.20 -6.02 -4.42
N ALA A 155 -7.70 -7.22 -4.10
CA ALA A 155 -8.54 -8.40 -3.92
C ALA A 155 -9.37 -8.36 -2.64
N LEU A 156 -8.85 -7.81 -1.55
CA LEU A 156 -9.60 -7.56 -0.32
C LEU A 156 -10.76 -6.58 -0.54
N ALA A 157 -10.57 -5.59 -1.41
CA ALA A 157 -11.64 -4.68 -1.83
C ALA A 157 -12.63 -5.30 -2.84
N GLY A 158 -12.39 -6.54 -3.30
CA GLY A 158 -13.24 -7.22 -4.28
C GLY A 158 -13.08 -6.73 -5.72
N VAL A 159 -12.09 -5.87 -6.01
CA VAL A 159 -11.85 -5.33 -7.37
C VAL A 159 -10.94 -6.22 -8.23
N VAL A 160 -10.27 -7.20 -7.62
CA VAL A 160 -9.39 -8.17 -8.26
C VAL A 160 -9.68 -9.58 -7.72
N ASP A 161 -9.62 -10.59 -8.58
CA ASP A 161 -9.75 -11.99 -8.18
C ASP A 161 -8.45 -12.48 -7.50
N TRP A 162 -8.57 -13.18 -6.37
CA TRP A 162 -7.46 -13.82 -5.65
C TRP A 162 -6.59 -14.76 -6.52
N LYS A 163 -7.07 -15.22 -7.69
CA LYS A 163 -6.25 -15.94 -8.68
C LYS A 163 -5.07 -15.13 -9.19
N GLU A 164 -5.20 -13.80 -9.25
CA GLU A 164 -4.19 -12.90 -9.78
C GLU A 164 -3.08 -12.63 -8.75
N VAL A 165 -3.38 -12.84 -7.48
CA VAL A 165 -2.46 -12.69 -6.35
C VAL A 165 -1.60 -13.95 -6.23
N ALA A 166 -0.29 -13.81 -6.45
CA ALA A 166 0.64 -14.93 -6.32
C ALA A 166 0.80 -15.34 -4.84
N PRO A 167 0.91 -16.65 -4.54
CA PRO A 167 1.21 -17.09 -3.18
C PRO A 167 2.61 -16.65 -2.75
N LEU A 168 2.74 -16.21 -1.51
CA LEU A 168 4.02 -15.90 -0.86
C LEU A 168 4.39 -17.01 0.13
N PRO A 169 5.70 -17.31 0.31
CA PRO A 169 6.17 -18.37 1.20
C PRO A 169 6.21 -17.90 2.67
N PHE A 170 5.05 -17.64 3.27
CA PHE A 170 4.97 -17.15 4.65
C PHE A 170 5.44 -18.18 5.68
N GLU A 171 5.50 -19.46 5.30
CA GLU A 171 5.96 -20.58 6.15
C GLU A 171 7.43 -20.43 6.53
N LEU A 172 8.20 -19.64 5.78
CA LEU A 172 9.58 -19.33 6.13
C LEU A 172 9.69 -18.55 7.45
N ALA A 173 8.60 -17.92 7.92
CA ALA A 173 8.57 -17.21 9.19
C ALA A 173 8.69 -18.14 10.41
N VAL A 174 8.29 -19.40 10.30
CA VAL A 174 8.43 -20.41 11.37
C VAL A 174 9.71 -21.24 11.22
N PHE A 175 10.53 -20.94 10.21
CA PHE A 175 11.74 -21.70 9.94
C PHE A 175 12.88 -21.29 10.91
N PRO A 176 13.72 -22.23 11.40
CA PRO A 176 14.73 -21.91 12.39
C PRO A 176 15.69 -20.79 11.93
N GLN A 177 15.87 -19.76 12.75
CA GLN A 177 16.72 -18.60 12.43
C GLN A 177 18.16 -19.00 12.10
N SER A 178 18.69 -20.06 12.74
CA SER A 178 20.04 -20.58 12.49
C SER A 178 20.25 -21.07 11.05
N TRP A 179 19.17 -21.37 10.33
CA TRP A 179 19.17 -21.87 8.96
C TRP A 179 18.91 -20.77 7.92
N TYR A 180 18.55 -19.55 8.32
CA TYR A 180 18.31 -18.43 7.39
C TYR A 180 19.51 -18.10 6.51
N ARG A 181 20.73 -18.36 7.01
CA ARG A 181 21.97 -18.20 6.23
C ARG A 181 21.97 -19.00 4.92
N PHE A 182 21.24 -20.11 4.87
CA PHE A 182 21.14 -20.97 3.70
C PHE A 182 20.05 -20.53 2.72
N LEU A 183 19.09 -19.72 3.17
CA LEU A 183 17.91 -19.36 2.39
C LEU A 183 18.11 -18.17 1.43
N ARG A 184 19.25 -17.46 1.50
CA ARG A 184 19.62 -16.32 0.63
C ARG A 184 18.42 -15.46 0.19
N LEU A 185 17.57 -15.08 1.14
CA LEU A 185 16.31 -14.41 0.83
C LEU A 185 16.60 -12.97 0.38
N PRO A 186 16.22 -12.57 -0.84
CA PRO A 186 16.50 -11.24 -1.39
C PRO A 186 15.52 -10.17 -0.85
N VAL A 187 15.09 -10.30 0.41
CA VAL A 187 14.11 -9.39 1.02
C VAL A 187 14.75 -8.54 2.11
N VAL A 188 14.42 -7.26 2.07
CA VAL A 188 14.77 -6.28 3.12
C VAL A 188 13.98 -6.58 4.39
N SER A 189 14.64 -6.53 5.55
CA SER A 189 14.09 -6.99 6.83
C SER A 189 12.73 -6.37 7.20
N TYR A 190 12.45 -5.13 6.76
CA TYR A 190 11.19 -4.45 7.08
C TYR A 190 9.98 -4.98 6.30
N ALA A 191 10.19 -5.61 5.14
CA ALA A 191 9.11 -6.11 4.29
C ALA A 191 8.59 -7.48 4.77
N ILE A 192 9.36 -8.21 5.58
CA ILE A 192 9.05 -9.58 5.99
C ILE A 192 7.68 -9.67 6.70
N PRO A 193 7.35 -8.85 7.72
CA PRO A 193 6.06 -8.94 8.39
C PRO A 193 4.88 -8.75 7.43
N ALA A 194 4.99 -7.79 6.50
CA ALA A 194 3.96 -7.55 5.49
C ALA A 194 3.82 -8.74 4.53
N LEU A 195 4.93 -9.32 4.06
CA LEU A 195 4.90 -10.48 3.15
C LEU A 195 4.33 -11.73 3.82
N VAL A 196 4.61 -11.93 5.11
CA VAL A 196 4.02 -13.01 5.91
C VAL A 196 2.51 -12.81 6.02
N ALA A 197 2.06 -11.64 6.48
CA ALA A 197 0.64 -11.33 6.63
C ALA A 197 -0.12 -11.47 5.30
N ILE A 198 0.40 -10.91 4.22
CA ILE A 198 -0.20 -11.03 2.88
C ILE A 198 -0.20 -12.49 2.39
N GLY A 199 0.85 -13.26 2.70
CA GLY A 199 0.91 -14.69 2.40
C GLY A 199 -0.19 -15.48 3.13
N GLN A 200 -0.39 -15.21 4.42
CA GLN A 200 -1.44 -15.84 5.24
C GLN A 200 -2.84 -15.47 4.74
N VAL A 201 -3.09 -14.19 4.49
CA VAL A 201 -4.36 -13.69 3.91
C VAL A 201 -4.63 -14.38 2.57
N ARG A 202 -3.63 -14.44 1.68
CA ARG A 202 -3.77 -15.10 0.38
C ARG A 202 -4.07 -16.59 0.52
N TYR A 203 -3.49 -17.27 1.51
CA TYR A 203 -3.78 -18.67 1.79
C TYR A 203 -5.21 -18.85 2.31
N HIS A 204 -5.69 -17.96 3.19
CA HIS A 204 -7.07 -17.99 3.70
C HIS A 204 -8.10 -17.92 2.57
N PHE A 205 -7.98 -16.92 1.68
CA PHE A 205 -8.96 -16.73 0.60
C PHE A 205 -8.84 -17.72 -0.56
N ARG A 206 -7.67 -18.34 -0.75
CA ARG A 206 -7.46 -19.29 -1.84
C ARG A 206 -6.40 -20.34 -1.49
N PRO A 207 -6.73 -21.31 -0.63
CA PRO A 207 -5.80 -22.34 -0.24
C PRO A 207 -5.40 -23.21 -1.45
N PRO A 208 -4.21 -23.85 -1.43
CA PRO A 208 -3.79 -24.74 -2.49
C PRO A 208 -4.77 -25.91 -2.64
N ARG A 209 -4.93 -26.39 -3.88
CA ARG A 209 -5.75 -27.58 -4.18
C ARG A 209 -5.11 -28.88 -3.67
N ASN A 210 -3.77 -28.92 -3.61
CA ASN A 210 -3.03 -30.06 -3.07
C ASN A 210 -3.24 -30.15 -1.53
N PRO A 211 -3.81 -31.24 -1.00
CA PRO A 211 -4.13 -31.38 0.42
C PRO A 211 -2.89 -31.47 1.32
N ALA A 212 -1.79 -32.09 0.85
CA ALA A 212 -0.54 -32.15 1.60
C ALA A 212 0.08 -30.77 1.76
N LEU A 213 0.15 -30.01 0.65
CA LEU A 213 0.61 -28.62 0.70
C LEU A 213 -0.29 -27.77 1.59
N ARG A 214 -1.62 -27.97 1.56
CA ARG A 214 -2.56 -27.29 2.45
C ARG A 214 -2.26 -27.58 3.92
N ALA A 215 -2.02 -28.84 4.29
CA ALA A 215 -1.71 -29.22 5.66
C ALA A 215 -0.41 -28.57 6.15
N ILE A 216 0.66 -28.60 5.34
CA ILE A 216 1.95 -27.97 5.67
C ILE A 216 1.77 -26.47 5.92
N ARG A 217 1.10 -25.76 5.01
CA ARG A 217 0.87 -24.31 5.14
C ARG A 217 -0.01 -23.95 6.34
N ARG A 218 -0.95 -24.84 6.72
CA ARG A 218 -1.81 -24.66 7.90
C ARG A 218 -1.01 -24.75 9.21
N LEU A 219 0.07 -25.52 9.27
CA LEU A 219 0.92 -25.64 10.46
C LEU A 219 1.74 -24.38 10.74
N ALA A 220 1.82 -23.45 9.77
CA ALA A 220 2.55 -22.19 9.87
C ALA A 220 1.62 -20.97 10.07
N LEU A 221 0.34 -21.21 10.35
CA LEU A 221 -0.63 -20.20 10.79
C LEU A 221 -0.70 -20.19 12.32
#